data_AF-A0A397EC65-F1
#
_entry.id   AF-A0A397EC65-F1
#
_cell.length_a   1.000
_cell.length_b   1.000
_cell.length_c   1.000
_cell.angle_alpha   90.00
_cell.angle_beta   90.00
_cell.angle_gamma   90.00
#
_symmetry.space_group_name_H-M   'P 1'
#
loop_
_entity.id
_entity.type
_entity.pdbx_description
1 polymer ?
#
loop_
_entity_poly.entity_id
_entity_poly.type
_entity_poly.pdbx_seq_one_letter_code
_entity_poly.pdbx_strand_id
1 'polypeptide(L)'
;MAVLTAYPSGFHMIDENGTYPHLSASHLCDHSKRSGPDDIPFATGILFIEYSERPQLSAFFGAGLSFSKCHAEKRVRVDNYTKWLFFGEESLRSYALWSHGYDLYSPSRHGSVVFHNWTNDPSRTSYVYHLYLFFIKLILRLCKSNFMLVYIRYMQHPLPEAARRRRADEEKASGNRVRAVLTLPFHGDVDTTGLSWFYNGSVRSVESFLGFHGVSNANASWDQERCHQLHWVPYERPEIVEQLLPGWVQEGLGAHERSNDMQNLVADTLQALRDQWTKDKEHMLHNVELMHLKGLEDRTHLPASVAEVLPAMAVGVALASVALVTRWRRRCTSSTSSSSAAKSSDYA
;
A
#
# COMPACT_ATOMS: atom_id res chain seq x y z
N MET A 1 -12.83 -8.08 12.64
CA MET A 1 -13.72 -8.40 11.50
C MET A 1 -13.02 -9.40 10.59
N ALA A 2 -13.76 -10.24 9.86
CA ALA A 2 -13.16 -11.36 9.11
C ALA A 2 -13.78 -11.57 7.72
N VAL A 3 -12.97 -12.07 6.80
CA VAL A 3 -13.36 -12.60 5.48
C VAL A 3 -12.84 -14.02 5.40
N LEU A 4 -13.73 -14.99 5.18
CA LEU A 4 -13.34 -16.37 4.88
C LEU A 4 -13.03 -16.47 3.40
N THR A 5 -11.80 -16.81 3.04
CA THR A 5 -11.33 -16.83 1.65
C THR A 5 -10.27 -17.90 1.41
N ALA A 6 -10.32 -18.52 0.23
CA ALA A 6 -9.34 -19.51 -0.21
C ALA A 6 -9.44 -19.73 -1.73
N TYR A 7 -8.41 -20.35 -2.30
CA TYR A 7 -8.58 -21.05 -3.57
C TYR A 7 -9.17 -22.44 -3.31
N PRO A 8 -10.30 -22.82 -3.93
CA PRO A 8 -10.95 -24.09 -3.65
C PRO A 8 -10.10 -25.30 -4.05
N SER A 9 -10.11 -26.30 -3.17
CA SER A 9 -9.65 -27.65 -3.42
C SER A 9 -10.20 -28.23 -4.73
N GLY A 10 -9.45 -29.12 -5.38
CA GLY A 10 -9.92 -29.73 -6.63
C GLY A 10 -11.03 -30.76 -6.43
N PHE A 11 -11.96 -30.87 -7.38
CA PHE A 11 -13.00 -31.93 -7.36
C PHE A 11 -12.42 -33.34 -7.31
N HIS A 12 -11.19 -33.55 -7.79
CA HIS A 12 -10.50 -34.84 -7.73
C HIS A 12 -10.17 -35.29 -6.29
N MET A 13 -10.29 -34.40 -5.31
CA MET A 13 -10.10 -34.69 -3.89
C MET A 13 -11.41 -35.02 -3.17
N ILE A 14 -12.54 -35.03 -3.88
CA ILE A 14 -13.81 -35.55 -3.38
C ILE A 14 -13.85 -37.04 -3.72
N ASP A 15 -14.23 -37.87 -2.75
CA ASP A 15 -14.39 -39.30 -2.96
C ASP A 15 -15.69 -39.64 -3.71
N GLU A 16 -15.89 -40.92 -4.01
CA GLU A 16 -17.08 -41.42 -4.73
C GLU A 16 -18.39 -41.16 -3.97
N ASN A 17 -18.33 -40.99 -2.65
CA ASN A 17 -19.49 -40.71 -1.80
C ASN A 17 -19.79 -39.21 -1.68
N GLY A 18 -19.05 -38.35 -2.37
CA GLY A 18 -19.22 -36.90 -2.29
C GLY A 18 -18.64 -36.30 -1.01
N THR A 19 -17.78 -37.02 -0.29
CA THR A 19 -17.13 -36.54 0.92
C THR A 19 -15.71 -36.08 0.63
N TYR A 20 -15.17 -35.24 1.51
CA TYR A 20 -13.79 -34.79 1.45
C TYR A 20 -13.02 -35.46 2.60
N PRO A 21 -12.39 -36.63 2.38
CA PRO A 21 -11.78 -37.42 3.44
C PRO A 21 -10.42 -36.87 3.88
N HIS A 22 -9.89 -35.88 3.17
CA HIS A 22 -8.59 -35.30 3.46
C HIS A 22 -8.62 -34.50 4.75
N LEU A 23 -7.55 -34.64 5.53
CA LEU A 23 -7.36 -33.90 6.78
C LEU A 23 -6.78 -32.50 6.55
N SER A 24 -6.64 -32.10 5.28
CA SER A 24 -6.03 -30.84 4.87
C SER A 24 -7.05 -29.80 4.40
N ALA A 25 -6.80 -28.53 4.68
CA ALA A 25 -7.56 -27.41 4.16
C ALA A 25 -6.70 -26.55 3.23
N SER A 26 -7.32 -25.95 2.22
CA SER A 26 -6.65 -24.95 1.38
C SER A 26 -6.22 -23.76 2.23
N HIS A 27 -5.02 -23.25 1.99
CA HIS A 27 -4.43 -22.14 2.73
C HIS A 27 -3.60 -21.25 1.80
N LEU A 28 -3.66 -19.92 1.99
CA LEU A 28 -2.90 -18.96 1.19
C LEU A 28 -1.97 -18.15 2.07
N CYS A 29 -0.77 -18.67 2.26
CA CYS A 29 0.22 -18.12 3.19
C CYS A 29 1.59 -17.85 2.55
N ASP A 30 1.75 -18.13 1.26
CA ASP A 30 3.00 -17.99 0.55
C ASP A 30 2.77 -17.39 -0.85
N HIS A 31 3.82 -16.81 -1.41
CA HIS A 31 3.81 -16.18 -2.72
C HIS A 31 4.87 -16.76 -3.65
N SER A 32 4.64 -16.56 -4.95
CA SER A 32 5.66 -16.88 -5.94
C SER A 32 6.93 -16.08 -5.70
N LYS A 33 8.09 -16.71 -5.89
CA LYS A 33 9.39 -16.06 -5.74
C LYS A 33 9.50 -14.87 -6.70
N ARG A 34 9.81 -13.70 -6.15
CA ARG A 34 10.04 -12.46 -6.90
C ARG A 34 11.49 -12.33 -7.35
N SER A 35 11.70 -11.80 -8.54
CA SER A 35 13.03 -11.51 -9.10
C SER A 35 13.54 -10.15 -8.63
N GLY A 36 12.63 -9.20 -8.39
CA GLY A 36 12.94 -7.85 -7.90
C GLY A 36 11.85 -7.28 -6.99
N PRO A 37 12.15 -6.20 -6.24
CA PRO A 37 11.17 -5.56 -5.37
C PRO A 37 10.00 -4.91 -6.13
N ASP A 38 10.15 -4.65 -7.42
CA ASP A 38 9.13 -4.17 -8.34
C ASP A 38 8.21 -5.28 -8.89
N ASP A 39 8.55 -6.56 -8.70
CA ASP A 39 7.62 -7.64 -9.04
C ASP A 39 6.41 -7.59 -8.09
N ILE A 40 5.22 -7.78 -8.65
CA ILE A 40 3.98 -7.79 -7.86
C ILE A 40 3.90 -9.15 -7.16
N PRO A 41 3.76 -9.20 -5.82
CA PRO A 41 3.56 -10.46 -5.13
C PRO A 41 2.18 -11.01 -5.49
N PHE A 42 2.11 -12.31 -5.75
CA PHE A 42 0.88 -13.06 -5.95
C PHE A 42 1.04 -14.44 -5.34
N ALA A 43 -0.06 -15.07 -4.93
CA ALA A 43 0.00 -16.32 -4.19
C ALA A 43 0.68 -17.41 -5.03
N THR A 44 1.42 -18.33 -4.40
CA THR A 44 2.04 -19.47 -5.12
C THR A 44 1.01 -20.44 -5.71
N GLY A 45 -0.28 -20.24 -5.40
CA GLY A 45 -1.38 -21.14 -5.72
C GLY A 45 -2.00 -21.70 -4.43
N ILE A 46 -2.69 -22.83 -4.56
CA ILE A 46 -3.26 -23.54 -3.40
C ILE A 46 -2.13 -24.20 -2.63
N LEU A 47 -1.95 -23.81 -1.36
CA LEU A 47 -1.23 -24.61 -0.38
C LEU A 47 -2.21 -25.36 0.52
N PHE A 48 -1.71 -26.35 1.24
CA PHE A 48 -2.51 -27.16 2.16
C PHE A 48 -1.95 -27.08 3.57
N ILE A 49 -2.84 -26.85 4.54
CA ILE A 49 -2.57 -27.01 5.96
C ILE A 49 -3.28 -28.26 6.49
N GLU A 50 -2.54 -29.16 7.13
CA GLU A 50 -3.10 -30.39 7.70
C GLU A 50 -3.67 -30.17 9.10
N TYR A 51 -4.68 -30.96 9.45
CA TYR A 51 -5.30 -31.01 10.78
C TYR A 51 -5.80 -29.67 11.30
N SER A 52 -6.11 -28.72 10.41
CA SER A 52 -6.62 -27.42 10.78
C SER A 52 -8.06 -27.51 11.28
N GLU A 53 -8.24 -27.43 12.61
CA GLU A 53 -9.55 -27.50 13.26
C GLU A 53 -10.35 -26.19 13.20
N ARG A 54 -9.67 -25.06 12.98
CA ARG A 54 -10.24 -23.71 12.97
C ARG A 54 -9.80 -22.95 11.74
N PRO A 55 -10.54 -21.93 11.29
CA PRO A 55 -10.08 -21.07 10.21
C PRO A 55 -8.71 -20.46 10.54
N GLN A 56 -7.81 -20.43 9.56
CA GLN A 56 -6.43 -19.99 9.74
C GLN A 56 -6.19 -18.67 9.05
N LEU A 57 -5.45 -17.77 9.71
CA LEU A 57 -5.16 -16.45 9.18
C LEU A 57 -4.34 -16.56 7.88
N SER A 58 -4.87 -15.99 6.81
CA SER A 58 -4.36 -16.05 5.45
C SER A 58 -3.69 -14.73 5.08
N ALA A 59 -2.52 -14.77 4.46
CA ALA A 59 -1.85 -13.56 3.98
C ALA A 59 -2.50 -13.03 2.69
N PHE A 60 -3.08 -13.93 1.89
CA PHE A 60 -3.62 -13.61 0.58
C PHE A 60 -5.13 -13.86 0.50
N PHE A 61 -5.78 -13.10 -0.36
CA PHE A 61 -7.16 -13.27 -0.77
C PHE A 61 -7.25 -14.26 -1.93
N GLY A 62 -8.14 -15.25 -1.82
CA GLY A 62 -8.41 -16.22 -2.88
C GLY A 62 -9.74 -15.94 -3.57
N ALA A 63 -9.71 -15.72 -4.88
CA ALA A 63 -10.92 -15.38 -5.65
C ALA A 63 -11.94 -16.54 -5.77
N GLY A 64 -11.52 -17.79 -5.56
CA GLY A 64 -12.41 -18.95 -5.77
C GLY A 64 -13.38 -19.23 -4.62
N LEU A 65 -13.13 -18.67 -3.43
CA LEU A 65 -14.06 -18.63 -2.30
C LEU A 65 -13.86 -17.31 -1.56
N SER A 66 -14.95 -16.56 -1.37
CA SER A 66 -14.98 -15.38 -0.52
C SER A 66 -16.33 -15.27 0.17
N PHE A 67 -16.33 -15.32 1.50
CA PHE A 67 -17.52 -15.21 2.33
C PHE A 67 -17.28 -14.23 3.48
N SER A 68 -18.16 -13.25 3.59
CA SER A 68 -18.10 -12.24 4.64
C SER A 68 -19.48 -11.61 4.85
N LYS A 69 -19.64 -10.86 5.95
CA LYS A 69 -20.84 -10.04 6.12
C LYS A 69 -20.85 -8.91 5.09
N CYS A 70 -22.04 -8.52 4.65
CA CYS A 70 -22.24 -7.56 3.54
C CYS A 70 -21.54 -6.19 3.72
N HIS A 71 -21.19 -5.81 4.95
CA HIS A 71 -20.47 -4.57 5.21
C HIS A 71 -19.04 -4.59 4.64
N ALA A 72 -18.41 -5.76 4.46
CA ALA A 72 -17.09 -5.88 3.81
C ALA A 72 -17.14 -5.37 2.37
N GLU A 73 -18.06 -5.91 1.56
CA GLU A 73 -18.21 -5.53 0.14
C GLU A 73 -18.72 -4.10 -0.05
N LYS A 74 -19.52 -3.57 0.89
CA LYS A 74 -19.99 -2.18 0.83
C LYS A 74 -18.90 -1.17 1.15
N ARG A 75 -18.06 -1.46 2.14
CA ARG A 75 -16.99 -0.57 2.62
C ARG A 75 -15.74 -0.67 1.74
N VAL A 76 -15.38 -1.89 1.36
CA VAL A 76 -14.19 -2.20 0.58
C VAL A 76 -14.65 -2.64 -0.79
N ARG A 77 -14.92 -1.67 -1.67
CA ARG A 77 -15.32 -1.97 -3.04
C ARG A 77 -14.15 -2.53 -3.82
N VAL A 78 -14.44 -3.41 -4.77
CA VAL A 78 -13.43 -3.90 -5.72
C VAL A 78 -13.07 -2.75 -6.67
N ASP A 79 -11.78 -2.52 -6.84
CA ASP A 79 -11.26 -1.52 -7.76
C ASP A 79 -11.58 -1.92 -9.20
N ASN A 80 -12.33 -1.08 -9.91
CA ASN A 80 -12.74 -1.33 -11.29
C ASN A 80 -11.78 -0.74 -12.34
N TYR A 81 -10.67 -0.13 -11.91
CA TYR A 81 -9.60 0.39 -12.78
C TYR A 81 -8.44 -0.60 -12.97
N THR A 82 -8.53 -1.82 -12.45
CA THR A 82 -7.51 -2.88 -12.59
C THR A 82 -7.86 -3.89 -13.69
N LYS A 83 -7.96 -3.41 -14.93
CA LYS A 83 -8.30 -4.25 -16.10
C LYS A 83 -7.20 -5.29 -16.39
N TRP A 84 -7.64 -6.52 -16.64
CA TRP A 84 -6.76 -7.66 -16.97
C TRP A 84 -5.74 -8.02 -15.88
N LEU A 85 -5.89 -7.49 -14.67
CA LEU A 85 -5.10 -7.91 -13.53
C LEU A 85 -5.50 -9.35 -13.15
N PHE A 86 -4.56 -10.27 -13.31
CA PHE A 86 -4.71 -11.69 -12.93
C PHE A 86 -3.63 -12.17 -11.95
N PHE A 87 -2.50 -11.48 -11.90
CA PHE A 87 -1.50 -11.69 -10.86
C PHE A 87 -1.40 -10.39 -10.07
N GLY A 88 -1.72 -10.45 -8.78
CA GLY A 88 -1.66 -9.32 -7.87
C GLY A 88 -3.03 -8.82 -7.39
N GLU A 89 -4.14 -9.31 -7.96
CA GLU A 89 -5.46 -9.03 -7.38
C GLU A 89 -5.60 -9.62 -5.98
N GLU A 90 -4.90 -10.73 -5.70
CA GLU A 90 -4.86 -11.36 -4.39
C GLU A 90 -4.28 -10.39 -3.37
N SER A 91 -3.11 -9.83 -3.66
CA SER A 91 -2.40 -8.88 -2.79
C SER A 91 -3.17 -7.56 -2.68
N LEU A 92 -3.69 -7.05 -3.79
CA LEU A 92 -4.42 -5.79 -3.83
C LEU A 92 -5.72 -5.84 -3.03
N ARG A 93 -6.49 -6.93 -3.20
CA ARG A 93 -7.73 -7.14 -2.44
C ARG A 93 -7.41 -7.39 -0.96
N SER A 94 -6.33 -8.11 -0.66
CA SER A 94 -5.87 -8.33 0.70
C SER A 94 -5.58 -7.03 1.40
N TYR A 95 -4.79 -6.14 0.79
CA TYR A 95 -4.47 -4.83 1.36
C TYR A 95 -5.73 -3.96 1.55
N ALA A 96 -6.61 -3.92 0.55
CA ALA A 96 -7.85 -3.15 0.64
C ALA A 96 -8.70 -3.61 1.83
N LEU A 97 -8.85 -4.92 2.04
CA LEU A 97 -9.58 -5.47 3.20
C LEU A 97 -8.82 -5.22 4.52
N TRP A 98 -7.51 -5.44 4.50
CA TRP A 98 -6.63 -5.30 5.66
C TRP A 98 -6.65 -3.90 6.26
N SER A 99 -6.46 -2.89 5.41
CA SER A 99 -6.46 -1.46 5.78
C SER A 99 -7.82 -0.99 6.32
N HIS A 100 -8.90 -1.73 6.04
CA HIS A 100 -10.23 -1.48 6.58
C HIS A 100 -10.57 -2.31 7.83
N GLY A 101 -9.61 -3.07 8.36
CA GLY A 101 -9.74 -3.84 9.60
C GLY A 101 -10.29 -5.25 9.41
N TYR A 102 -10.28 -5.79 8.19
CA TYR A 102 -10.66 -7.18 7.94
C TYR A 102 -9.41 -8.06 7.90
N ASP A 103 -9.49 -9.17 8.61
CA ASP A 103 -8.52 -10.27 8.50
C ASP A 103 -9.06 -11.32 7.53
N LEU A 104 -8.15 -11.96 6.80
CA LEU A 104 -8.49 -13.03 5.87
C LEU A 104 -8.25 -14.37 6.54
N TYR A 105 -9.19 -15.30 6.37
CA TYR A 105 -9.05 -16.64 6.93
C TYR A 105 -9.31 -17.69 5.89
N SER A 106 -8.41 -18.66 5.80
CA SER A 106 -8.68 -19.90 5.09
C SER A 106 -9.60 -20.80 5.91
N PRO A 107 -10.51 -21.58 5.28
CA PRO A 107 -11.35 -22.54 5.99
C PRO A 107 -10.55 -23.57 6.80
N SER A 108 -11.19 -24.14 7.81
CA SER A 108 -10.68 -25.34 8.47
C SER A 108 -10.93 -26.58 7.61
N ARG A 109 -10.39 -27.74 8.01
CA ARG A 109 -10.64 -29.03 7.33
C ARG A 109 -12.13 -29.40 7.29
N HIS A 110 -12.93 -28.86 8.20
CA HIS A 110 -14.38 -29.05 8.27
C HIS A 110 -15.18 -28.07 7.41
N GLY A 111 -14.56 -26.95 6.99
CA GLY A 111 -15.24 -25.82 6.37
C GLY A 111 -15.14 -25.75 4.85
N SER A 112 -14.43 -26.68 4.21
CA SER A 112 -14.29 -26.68 2.75
C SER A 112 -15.54 -27.26 2.09
N VAL A 113 -16.40 -26.39 1.57
CA VAL A 113 -17.67 -26.77 0.91
C VAL A 113 -17.74 -26.38 -0.57
N VAL A 114 -16.69 -25.74 -1.09
CA VAL A 114 -16.55 -25.36 -2.49
C VAL A 114 -15.32 -26.04 -3.06
N PHE A 115 -15.44 -26.55 -4.28
CA PHE A 115 -14.36 -27.21 -5.00
C PHE A 115 -14.27 -26.65 -6.41
N HIS A 116 -13.05 -26.65 -6.96
CA HIS A 116 -12.76 -26.12 -8.29
C HIS A 116 -12.45 -27.26 -9.26
N ASN A 117 -12.88 -27.12 -10.51
CA ASN A 117 -12.49 -28.03 -11.56
C ASN A 117 -11.16 -27.57 -12.17
N TRP A 118 -10.05 -28.12 -11.66
CA TRP A 118 -8.71 -27.86 -12.20
C TRP A 118 -8.39 -28.69 -13.46
N THR A 119 -9.36 -29.40 -14.06
CA THR A 119 -9.10 -30.17 -15.28
C THR A 119 -9.06 -29.26 -16.50
N ASN A 120 -8.07 -29.49 -17.37
CA ASN A 120 -8.02 -28.88 -18.70
C ASN A 120 -8.83 -29.66 -19.75
N ASP A 121 -9.54 -30.72 -19.34
CA ASP A 121 -10.43 -31.51 -20.19
C ASP A 121 -11.69 -30.70 -20.58
N PRO A 122 -11.87 -30.36 -21.87
CA PRO A 122 -13.01 -29.57 -22.35
C PRO A 122 -14.37 -30.21 -22.08
N SER A 123 -14.43 -31.54 -22.01
CA SER A 123 -15.67 -32.29 -21.77
C SER A 123 -16.16 -32.15 -20.32
N ARG A 124 -15.23 -31.92 -19.38
CA ARG A 124 -15.50 -31.76 -17.94
C ARG A 124 -15.67 -30.30 -17.51
N THR A 125 -15.22 -29.33 -18.32
CA THR A 125 -15.45 -27.90 -18.07
C THR A 125 -16.93 -27.49 -18.25
N SER A 126 -17.74 -28.32 -18.93
CA SER A 126 -19.15 -28.03 -19.23
C SER A 126 -20.12 -28.21 -18.03
N TYR A 127 -19.73 -28.90 -16.95
CA TYR A 127 -20.64 -29.19 -15.82
C TYR A 127 -20.97 -27.95 -14.96
N VAL A 128 -20.12 -26.92 -14.97
CA VAL A 128 -20.35 -25.65 -14.25
C VAL A 128 -21.60 -24.91 -14.76
N TYR A 129 -21.97 -25.12 -16.03
CA TYR A 129 -23.09 -24.42 -16.67
C TYR A 129 -24.47 -24.82 -16.15
N HIS A 130 -24.66 -26.07 -15.70
CA HIS A 130 -25.99 -26.55 -15.29
C HIS A 130 -26.36 -26.20 -13.84
N LEU A 131 -25.41 -26.20 -12.90
CA LEU A 131 -25.65 -25.81 -11.51
C LEU A 131 -25.80 -24.28 -11.34
N TYR A 132 -25.05 -23.48 -12.10
CA TYR A 132 -25.15 -22.02 -12.08
C TYR A 132 -26.53 -21.52 -12.52
N LEU A 133 -27.16 -22.15 -13.52
CA LEU A 133 -28.50 -21.79 -13.98
C LEU A 133 -29.59 -22.07 -12.93
N PHE A 134 -29.39 -23.05 -12.04
CA PHE A 134 -30.35 -23.38 -11.00
C PHE A 134 -30.28 -22.38 -9.83
N PHE A 135 -29.08 -22.03 -9.38
CA PHE A 135 -28.87 -21.01 -8.35
C PHE A 135 -29.24 -19.60 -8.84
N ILE A 136 -28.92 -19.25 -10.09
CA ILE A 136 -29.34 -17.97 -10.68
C ILE A 136 -30.87 -17.91 -10.83
N LYS A 137 -31.55 -18.99 -11.23
CA LYS A 137 -33.03 -19.00 -11.25
C LYS A 137 -33.65 -18.84 -9.86
N LEU A 138 -33.01 -19.36 -8.81
CA LEU A 138 -33.46 -19.20 -7.43
C LEU A 138 -33.22 -17.77 -6.91
N ILE A 139 -32.06 -17.18 -7.20
CA ILE A 139 -31.71 -15.80 -6.82
C ILE A 139 -32.50 -14.77 -7.63
N LEU A 140 -32.72 -14.97 -8.93
CA LEU A 140 -33.55 -14.11 -9.78
C LEU A 140 -35.05 -14.15 -9.40
N ARG A 141 -35.53 -15.25 -8.80
CA ARG A 141 -36.88 -15.31 -8.21
C ARG A 141 -36.98 -14.52 -6.90
N LEU A 142 -35.88 -14.32 -6.18
CA LEU A 142 -35.84 -13.66 -4.87
C LEU A 142 -35.43 -12.18 -4.92
N CYS A 143 -34.68 -11.76 -5.94
CA CYS A 143 -34.27 -10.37 -6.12
C CYS A 143 -34.66 -9.86 -7.52
N LYS A 144 -35.68 -9.00 -7.57
CA LYS A 144 -36.03 -8.20 -8.77
C LYS A 144 -34.96 -7.14 -9.04
N SER A 145 -33.80 -7.54 -9.54
CA SER A 145 -32.77 -6.60 -9.98
C SER A 145 -32.09 -7.11 -11.24
N ASN A 146 -31.94 -6.23 -12.23
CA ASN A 146 -31.35 -6.52 -13.53
C ASN A 146 -29.86 -6.86 -13.35
N PHE A 147 -29.51 -8.14 -13.47
CA PHE A 147 -28.12 -8.58 -13.59
C PHE A 147 -27.77 -8.76 -15.07
N MET A 148 -26.74 -8.04 -15.52
CA MET A 148 -26.11 -8.27 -16.82
C MET A 148 -25.23 -9.51 -16.71
N LEU A 149 -25.60 -10.58 -17.43
CA LEU A 149 -24.84 -11.82 -17.51
C LEU A 149 -23.69 -11.62 -18.51
N VAL A 150 -22.43 -11.64 -18.04
CA VAL A 150 -21.26 -11.65 -18.92
C VAL A 150 -20.88 -13.10 -19.21
N TYR A 151 -21.02 -13.51 -20.47
CA TYR A 151 -20.71 -14.86 -20.95
C TYR A 151 -19.24 -14.91 -21.37
N ILE A 152 -18.37 -15.58 -20.61
CA ILE A 152 -16.97 -15.80 -21.02
C ILE A 152 -16.92 -17.05 -21.88
N ARG A 153 -17.16 -16.89 -23.19
CA ARG A 153 -16.77 -17.91 -24.17
C ARG A 153 -15.25 -17.78 -24.34
N TYR A 154 -14.49 -18.80 -23.97
CA TYR A 154 -13.08 -18.91 -24.37
C TYR A 154 -13.04 -19.00 -25.91
N MET A 155 -12.92 -17.85 -26.57
CA MET A 155 -12.70 -17.77 -28.01
C MET A 155 -11.28 -18.27 -28.28
N GLN A 156 -11.16 -19.47 -28.85
CA GLN A 156 -9.90 -20.09 -29.27
C GLN A 156 -9.27 -19.42 -30.51
N HIS A 157 -9.67 -18.19 -30.86
CA HIS A 157 -9.04 -17.41 -31.92
C HIS A 157 -8.09 -16.39 -31.29
N PRO A 158 -6.82 -16.31 -31.72
CA PRO A 158 -5.90 -15.29 -31.22
C PRO A 158 -6.49 -13.91 -31.51
N LEU A 159 -6.55 -13.07 -30.48
CA LEU A 159 -7.05 -11.71 -30.59
C LEU A 159 -6.26 -10.95 -31.68
N PRO A 160 -6.92 -10.06 -32.45
CA PRO A 160 -6.23 -9.16 -33.37
C PRO A 160 -5.06 -8.46 -32.67
N GLU A 161 -3.99 -8.18 -33.40
CA GLU A 161 -2.76 -7.63 -32.80
C GLU A 161 -3.02 -6.34 -32.00
N ALA A 162 -3.84 -5.43 -32.54
CA ALA A 162 -4.25 -4.21 -31.84
C ALA A 162 -4.96 -4.50 -30.50
N ALA A 163 -5.81 -5.53 -30.44
CA ALA A 163 -6.49 -5.93 -29.22
C ALA A 163 -5.53 -6.56 -28.20
N ARG A 164 -4.53 -7.34 -28.67
CA ARG A 164 -3.47 -7.88 -27.80
C ARG A 164 -2.60 -6.79 -27.21
N ARG A 165 -2.20 -5.79 -28.02
CA ARG A 165 -1.43 -4.63 -27.54
C ARG A 165 -2.22 -3.83 -26.51
N ARG A 166 -3.47 -3.49 -26.82
CA ARG A 166 -4.38 -2.79 -25.88
C ARG A 166 -4.54 -3.54 -24.56
N ARG A 167 -4.72 -4.87 -24.60
CA ARG A 167 -4.78 -5.69 -23.38
C ARG A 167 -3.48 -5.61 -22.59
N ALA A 168 -2.32 -5.75 -23.24
CA ALA A 168 -1.03 -5.69 -22.57
C ALA A 168 -0.77 -4.31 -21.93
N ASP A 169 -1.18 -3.23 -22.60
CA ASP A 169 -1.09 -1.87 -22.05
C ASP A 169 -2.00 -1.68 -20.83
N GLU A 170 -3.25 -2.16 -20.90
CA GLU A 170 -4.19 -2.13 -19.77
C GLU A 170 -3.72 -3.00 -18.60
N GLU A 171 -3.13 -4.17 -18.85
CA GLU A 171 -2.56 -5.06 -17.85
C GLU A 171 -1.34 -4.42 -17.17
N LYS A 172 -0.45 -3.80 -17.94
CA LYS A 172 0.70 -3.04 -17.43
C LYS A 172 0.26 -1.87 -16.55
N ALA A 173 -0.74 -1.10 -16.99
CA ALA A 173 -1.30 0.00 -16.23
C ALA A 173 -1.89 -0.47 -14.88
N SER A 174 -2.63 -1.58 -14.90
CA SER A 174 -3.15 -2.21 -13.68
C SER A 174 -2.04 -2.67 -12.74
N GLY A 175 -0.97 -3.24 -13.29
CA GLY A 175 0.19 -3.64 -12.49
C GLY A 175 0.88 -2.44 -11.81
N ASN A 176 1.09 -1.34 -12.53
CA ASN A 176 1.63 -0.11 -11.95
C ASN A 176 0.71 0.48 -10.87
N ARG A 177 -0.60 0.37 -11.04
CA ARG A 177 -1.57 0.74 -10.02
C ARG A 177 -1.42 -0.09 -8.74
N VAL A 178 -1.25 -1.41 -8.86
CA VAL A 178 -0.96 -2.28 -7.69
C VAL A 178 0.32 -1.85 -6.98
N ARG A 179 1.39 -1.60 -7.73
CA ARG A 179 2.67 -1.15 -7.18
C ARG A 179 2.54 0.17 -6.44
N ALA A 180 1.82 1.13 -7.01
CA ALA A 180 1.57 2.42 -6.37
C ALA A 180 0.79 2.27 -5.06
N VAL A 181 -0.25 1.42 -5.03
CA VAL A 181 -1.05 1.17 -3.82
C VAL A 181 -0.25 0.47 -2.73
N LEU A 182 0.56 -0.53 -3.12
CA LEU A 182 1.37 -1.32 -2.20
C LEU A 182 2.75 -0.69 -1.92
N THR A 183 3.01 0.53 -2.40
CA THR A 183 4.31 1.23 -2.23
C THR A 183 5.52 0.42 -2.72
N LEU A 184 5.34 -0.39 -3.76
CA LEU A 184 6.41 -1.12 -4.43
C LEU A 184 7.12 -0.20 -5.45
N PRO A 185 8.42 -0.40 -5.73
CA PRO A 185 9.09 0.29 -6.82
C PRO A 185 8.40 0.04 -8.17
N PHE A 186 8.32 1.05 -9.03
CA PHE A 186 7.77 0.92 -10.37
C PHE A 186 8.31 1.97 -11.33
N HIS A 187 8.12 1.73 -12.64
CA HIS A 187 8.46 2.68 -13.70
C HIS A 187 7.25 2.95 -14.60
N GLY A 188 7.15 4.19 -15.08
CA GLY A 188 6.08 4.66 -15.96
C GLY A 188 4.87 5.21 -15.21
N ASP A 189 3.78 5.42 -15.94
CA ASP A 189 2.60 6.11 -15.42
C ASP A 189 1.73 5.21 -14.55
N VAL A 190 0.96 5.84 -13.67
CA VAL A 190 -0.06 5.22 -12.82
C VAL A 190 -1.37 5.98 -13.00
N ASP A 191 -2.43 5.26 -13.31
CA ASP A 191 -3.78 5.81 -13.21
C ASP A 191 -4.13 5.96 -11.72
N THR A 192 -4.29 7.20 -11.27
CA THR A 192 -4.65 7.52 -9.88
C THR A 192 -6.15 7.67 -9.65
N THR A 193 -6.97 7.44 -10.69
CA THR A 193 -8.42 7.61 -10.63
C THR A 193 -9.00 6.79 -9.48
N GLY A 194 -9.67 7.45 -8.54
CA GLY A 194 -10.35 6.80 -7.43
C GLY A 194 -9.45 6.10 -6.41
N LEU A 195 -8.11 6.24 -6.45
CA LEU A 195 -7.22 5.57 -5.48
C LEU A 195 -7.58 5.93 -4.04
N SER A 196 -7.82 7.22 -3.77
CA SER A 196 -8.24 7.73 -2.46
C SER A 196 -9.66 7.32 -2.05
N TRP A 197 -10.39 6.62 -2.91
CA TRP A 197 -11.70 6.07 -2.62
C TRP A 197 -11.64 4.56 -2.38
N PHE A 198 -10.92 3.82 -3.23
CA PHE A 198 -10.77 2.37 -3.09
C PHE A 198 -9.82 1.95 -1.96
N TYR A 199 -8.80 2.77 -1.68
CA TYR A 199 -7.74 2.48 -0.69
C TYR A 199 -7.68 3.55 0.40
N ASN A 200 -8.84 3.97 0.91
CA ASN A 200 -8.97 4.93 2.02
C ASN A 200 -9.01 4.27 3.40
N GLY A 201 -8.69 2.98 3.48
CA GLY A 201 -8.58 2.26 4.74
C GLY A 201 -7.47 2.86 5.60
N SER A 202 -7.73 3.00 6.89
CA SER A 202 -6.76 3.59 7.83
C SER A 202 -6.69 2.85 9.17
N VAL A 203 -7.25 1.64 9.25
CA VAL A 203 -7.18 0.79 10.45
C VAL A 203 -5.78 0.22 10.66
N ARG A 204 -5.09 -0.09 9.55
CA ARG A 204 -3.71 -0.59 9.49
C ARG A 204 -3.00 -0.03 8.26
N SER A 205 -1.71 0.25 8.40
CA SER A 205 -0.89 0.84 7.33
C SER A 205 -0.47 -0.17 6.25
N VAL A 206 0.06 0.36 5.13
CA VAL A 206 0.63 -0.46 4.06
C VAL A 206 1.93 -1.14 4.50
N GLU A 207 2.74 -0.48 5.31
CA GLU A 207 4.00 -1.03 5.84
C GLU A 207 3.74 -2.24 6.72
N SER A 208 2.73 -2.13 7.58
CA SER A 208 2.26 -3.21 8.45
C SER A 208 1.62 -4.34 7.66
N PHE A 209 0.87 -4.02 6.60
CA PHE A 209 0.40 -5.02 5.65
C PHE A 209 1.56 -5.78 5.01
N LEU A 210 2.56 -5.08 4.45
CA LEU A 210 3.73 -5.70 3.81
C LEU A 210 4.51 -6.59 4.78
N GLY A 211 4.69 -6.15 6.04
CA GLY A 211 5.29 -6.96 7.10
C GLY A 211 4.47 -8.20 7.44
N PHE A 212 3.15 -8.09 7.53
CA PHE A 212 2.25 -9.24 7.72
C PHE A 212 2.24 -10.17 6.50
N HIS A 213 2.28 -9.62 5.30
CA HIS A 213 2.20 -10.31 4.01
C HIS A 213 3.54 -10.95 3.61
N GLY A 214 4.63 -10.66 4.33
CA GLY A 214 5.94 -11.24 4.09
C GLY A 214 6.66 -10.67 2.87
N VAL A 215 6.34 -9.44 2.46
CA VAL A 215 6.87 -8.83 1.24
C VAL A 215 7.69 -7.59 1.58
N SER A 216 8.90 -7.50 1.04
CA SER A 216 9.75 -6.31 1.12
C SER A 216 9.62 -5.43 -0.12
N ASN A 217 9.39 -4.14 0.08
CA ASN A 217 9.46 -3.14 -1.00
C ASN A 217 10.91 -2.70 -1.33
N ALA A 218 11.90 -3.12 -0.55
CA ALA A 218 13.30 -2.76 -0.74
C ALA A 218 14.10 -3.89 -1.40
N ASN A 219 13.88 -5.14 -0.98
CA ASN A 219 14.67 -6.27 -1.45
C ASN A 219 13.86 -7.57 -1.42
N ALA A 220 13.53 -8.11 -2.61
CA ALA A 220 12.78 -9.35 -2.75
C ALA A 220 13.46 -10.58 -2.10
N SER A 221 14.77 -10.55 -1.84
CA SER A 221 15.45 -11.63 -1.09
C SER A 221 15.10 -11.67 0.40
N TRP A 222 14.44 -10.63 0.92
CA TRP A 222 13.94 -10.59 2.30
C TRP A 222 12.49 -11.02 2.43
N ASP A 223 11.84 -11.36 1.31
CA ASP A 223 10.50 -11.90 1.32
C ASP A 223 10.46 -13.23 2.10
N GLN A 224 9.35 -13.48 2.79
CA GLN A 224 9.16 -14.66 3.65
C GLN A 224 7.73 -15.20 3.50
N GLU A 225 7.61 -16.51 3.55
CA GLU A 225 6.30 -17.16 3.74
C GLU A 225 5.71 -16.79 5.10
N ARG A 226 4.38 -16.85 5.19
CA ARG A 226 3.58 -16.44 6.35
C ARG A 226 2.65 -17.54 6.82
N CYS A 227 3.04 -18.80 6.59
CA CYS A 227 2.36 -20.01 7.02
C CYS A 227 2.55 -20.30 8.51
N HIS A 228 3.44 -19.56 9.20
CA HIS A 228 3.51 -19.54 10.66
C HIS A 228 2.20 -19.03 11.28
N GLN A 229 1.67 -19.76 12.25
CA GLN A 229 0.29 -19.60 12.69
C GLN A 229 0.11 -18.42 13.65
N LEU A 230 -0.57 -17.38 13.18
CA LEU A 230 -1.18 -16.33 13.99
C LEU A 230 -2.71 -16.49 13.97
N HIS A 231 -3.37 -16.17 15.07
CA HIS A 231 -4.83 -16.19 15.11
C HIS A 231 -5.48 -14.90 14.59
N TRP A 232 -4.81 -13.77 14.76
CA TRP A 232 -5.27 -12.45 14.32
C TRP A 232 -4.09 -11.46 14.39
N VAL A 233 -4.24 -10.29 13.77
CA VAL A 233 -3.24 -9.22 13.88
C VAL A 233 -3.90 -7.96 14.45
N PRO A 234 -3.32 -7.35 15.49
CA PRO A 234 -3.85 -6.14 16.11
C PRO A 234 -4.11 -4.99 15.14
N TYR A 235 -5.20 -4.28 15.38
CA TYR A 235 -5.45 -2.99 14.75
C TYR A 235 -4.50 -1.95 15.32
N GLU A 236 -3.93 -1.15 14.44
CA GLU A 236 -3.14 0.03 14.80
C GLU A 236 -4.06 1.16 15.27
N ARG A 237 -5.26 1.22 14.67
CA ARG A 237 -6.30 2.18 14.97
C ARG A 237 -7.61 1.46 15.34
N PRO A 238 -7.65 0.80 16.52
CA PRO A 238 -8.81 0.02 16.95
C PRO A 238 -10.08 0.87 17.07
N GLU A 239 -9.96 2.17 17.36
CA GLU A 239 -11.10 3.09 17.54
C GLU A 239 -12.03 3.14 16.31
N ILE A 240 -11.50 2.93 15.10
CA ILE A 240 -12.30 2.88 13.87
C ILE A 240 -13.19 1.63 13.84
N VAL A 241 -12.66 0.50 14.32
CA VAL A 241 -13.38 -0.78 14.32
C VAL A 241 -14.40 -0.81 15.46
N GLU A 242 -14.04 -0.26 16.61
CA GLU A 242 -14.92 -0.13 17.79
C GLU A 242 -16.16 0.73 17.48
N GLN A 243 -16.00 1.81 16.73
CA GLN A 243 -17.14 2.61 16.22
C GLN A 243 -18.08 1.81 15.31
N LEU A 244 -17.55 0.83 14.57
CA LEU A 244 -18.35 -0.04 13.70
C LEU A 244 -19.05 -1.16 14.48
N LEU A 245 -18.42 -1.65 15.54
CA LEU A 245 -18.87 -2.79 16.33
C LEU A 245 -19.14 -2.37 17.77
N PRO A 246 -20.26 -1.67 18.06
CA PRO A 246 -20.57 -1.22 19.41
C PRO A 246 -20.56 -2.39 20.41
N GLY A 247 -19.86 -2.20 21.53
CA GLY A 247 -19.71 -3.21 22.58
C GLY A 247 -18.54 -4.17 22.36
N TRP A 248 -17.86 -4.11 21.21
CA TRP A 248 -16.56 -4.74 21.02
C TRP A 248 -15.44 -3.71 21.23
N VAL A 249 -14.40 -4.10 21.95
CA VAL A 249 -13.19 -3.31 22.20
C VAL A 249 -11.99 -4.20 21.92
N GLN A 250 -10.95 -3.65 21.28
CA GLN A 250 -9.71 -4.40 21.14
C GLN A 250 -9.06 -4.48 22.52
N GLU A 251 -8.99 -5.69 23.08
CA GLU A 251 -8.19 -5.91 24.29
C GLU A 251 -6.74 -5.51 23.99
N GLY A 252 -6.27 -4.49 24.70
CA GLY A 252 -4.88 -4.08 24.58
C GLY A 252 -3.98 -5.27 24.93
N LEU A 253 -3.03 -5.61 24.05
CA LEU A 253 -1.88 -6.48 24.36
C LEU A 253 -1.09 -5.94 25.57
N GLY A 254 -1.59 -6.13 26.78
CA GLY A 254 -1.03 -5.56 28.01
C GLY A 254 -1.79 -4.34 28.52
N ALA A 255 -2.92 -4.57 29.19
CA ALA A 255 -3.29 -3.77 30.36
C ALA A 255 -2.53 -4.18 31.62
N HIS A 256 -1.61 -5.16 31.53
CA HIS A 256 -0.86 -5.67 32.68
C HIS A 256 0.64 -5.29 32.75
N GLU A 257 1.28 -4.83 31.66
CA GLU A 257 2.73 -4.49 31.66
C GLU A 257 3.09 -3.22 30.88
N ARG A 258 2.13 -2.56 30.22
CA ARG A 258 2.42 -1.52 29.22
C ARG A 258 2.60 -0.10 29.76
N SER A 259 2.64 0.09 31.07
CA SER A 259 2.74 1.44 31.64
C SER A 259 4.19 1.90 31.82
N ASN A 260 5.12 1.04 32.23
CA ASN A 260 6.39 1.54 32.77
C ASN A 260 7.61 1.16 31.90
N ASP A 261 7.75 -0.09 31.48
CA ASP A 261 9.01 -0.53 30.86
C ASP A 261 9.20 -0.02 29.43
N MET A 262 8.13 0.04 28.64
CA MET A 262 8.20 0.61 27.29
C MET A 262 8.31 2.14 27.30
N GLN A 263 7.70 2.81 28.29
CA GLN A 263 7.89 4.26 28.46
C GLN A 263 9.32 4.58 28.87
N ASN A 264 9.91 3.78 29.76
CA ASN A 264 11.30 3.90 30.17
C ASN A 264 12.26 3.63 29.00
N LEU A 265 12.04 2.56 28.22
CA LEU A 265 12.87 2.24 27.06
C LEU A 265 12.84 3.34 25.99
N VAL A 266 11.66 3.92 25.72
CA VAL A 266 11.51 5.03 24.77
C VAL A 266 12.18 6.29 25.31
N ALA A 267 12.05 6.59 26.61
CA ALA A 267 12.73 7.72 27.24
C ALA A 267 14.26 7.56 27.19
N ASP A 268 14.78 6.37 27.50
CA ASP A 268 16.21 6.05 27.46
C ASP A 268 16.76 6.12 26.04
N THR A 269 16.00 5.62 25.06
CA THR A 269 16.39 5.69 23.64
C THR A 269 16.41 7.14 23.14
N LEU A 270 15.41 7.95 23.50
CA LEU A 270 15.38 9.37 23.15
C LEU A 270 16.51 10.15 23.83
N GLN A 271 16.86 9.80 25.06
CA GLN A 271 17.99 10.41 25.76
C GLN A 271 19.31 10.04 25.09
N ALA A 272 19.52 8.76 24.76
CA ALA A 272 20.71 8.31 24.04
C ALA A 272 20.86 9.00 22.67
N LEU A 273 19.76 9.19 21.94
CA LEU A 273 19.78 9.93 20.67
C LEU A 273 20.12 11.42 20.86
N ARG A 274 19.64 12.06 21.93
CA ARG A 274 20.01 13.45 22.27
C ARG A 274 21.49 13.56 22.65
N ASP A 275 22.00 12.61 23.42
CA ASP A 275 23.40 12.58 23.83
C ASP A 275 24.32 12.32 22.64
N GLN A 276 23.89 11.47 21.70
CA GLN A 276 24.60 11.26 20.44
C GLN A 276 24.60 12.53 19.58
N TRP A 277 23.43 13.17 19.42
CA TRP A 277 23.32 14.42 18.68
C TRP A 277 24.17 15.55 19.26
N THR A 278 24.24 15.67 20.58
CA THR A 278 25.08 16.69 21.25
C THR A 278 26.56 16.41 21.04
N LYS A 279 27.02 15.16 21.15
CA LYS A 279 28.40 14.77 20.81
C LYS A 279 28.74 15.07 19.35
N ASP A 280 27.85 14.72 18.43
CA ASP A 280 28.06 14.96 17.00
C ASP A 280 28.06 16.47 16.69
N LYS A 281 27.23 17.25 17.38
CA LYS A 281 27.23 18.72 17.29
C LYS A 281 28.54 19.32 17.81
N GLU A 282 29.05 18.88 18.96
CA GLU A 282 30.34 19.34 19.49
C GLU A 282 31.49 18.96 18.58
N HIS A 283 31.50 17.74 18.05
CA HIS A 283 32.50 17.29 17.09
C HIS A 283 32.45 18.11 15.79
N MET A 284 31.26 18.41 15.27
CA MET A 284 31.10 19.29 14.12
C MET A 284 31.59 20.71 14.41
N LEU A 285 31.25 21.28 15.57
CA LEU A 285 31.70 22.62 15.97
C LEU A 285 33.23 22.68 16.11
N HIS A 286 33.83 21.67 16.73
CA HIS A 286 35.28 21.55 16.85
C HIS A 286 35.96 21.44 15.49
N ASN A 287 35.41 20.66 14.56
CA ASN A 287 35.93 20.55 13.20
C ASN A 287 35.78 21.85 12.40
N VAL A 288 34.69 22.60 12.60
CA VAL A 288 34.51 23.94 12.01
C VAL A 288 35.52 24.93 12.59
N GLU A 289 35.79 24.88 13.89
CA GLU A 289 36.78 25.73 14.55
C GLU A 289 38.20 25.41 14.08
N LEU A 290 38.55 24.12 13.95
CA LEU A 290 39.80 23.65 13.35
C LEU A 290 39.94 24.08 11.88
N MET A 291 38.87 23.99 11.09
CA MET A 291 38.86 24.50 9.72
C MET A 291 39.02 26.03 9.67
N HIS A 292 38.46 26.76 10.62
CA HIS A 292 38.60 28.21 10.72
C HIS A 292 40.03 28.61 11.11
N LEU A 293 40.64 27.89 12.05
CA LEU A 293 42.04 28.10 12.47
C LEU A 293 43.02 27.76 11.35
N LYS A 294 42.84 26.64 10.64
CA LYS A 294 43.61 26.32 9.43
C LYS A 294 43.43 27.35 8.32
N GLY A 295 42.20 27.84 8.12
CA GLY A 295 41.91 28.89 7.15
C GLY A 295 42.52 30.25 7.52
N LEU A 296 42.75 30.52 8.80
CA LEU A 296 43.48 31.68 9.28
C LEU A 296 44.99 31.53 9.08
N GLU A 297 45.54 30.34 9.33
CA GLU A 297 46.95 30.01 9.09
C GLU A 297 47.31 30.14 7.58
N ASP A 298 46.50 29.59 6.68
CA ASP A 298 46.70 29.72 5.22
C ASP A 298 46.60 31.19 4.72
N ARG A 299 45.83 32.05 5.40
CA ARG A 299 45.71 33.48 5.07
C ARG A 299 46.90 34.32 5.52
N THR A 300 47.76 33.82 6.41
CA THR A 300 48.98 34.52 6.83
C THR A 300 50.12 34.43 5.81
N HIS A 301 49.98 33.61 4.76
CA HIS A 301 50.96 33.48 3.66
C HIS A 301 50.70 34.41 2.45
N LEU A 302 49.81 35.40 2.58
CA LEU A 302 49.62 36.41 1.53
C LEU A 302 50.79 37.41 1.49
N PRO A 303 51.41 37.67 0.32
CA PRO A 303 52.47 38.66 0.23
C PRO A 303 51.94 40.04 0.63
N ALA A 304 52.75 40.80 1.40
CA ALA A 304 52.39 42.06 2.05
C ALA A 304 51.73 43.11 1.13
N SER A 305 51.89 43.01 -0.19
CA SER A 305 51.32 43.92 -1.19
C SER A 305 49.80 43.81 -1.39
N VAL A 306 49.16 42.68 -1.03
CA VAL A 306 47.72 42.49 -1.23
C VAL A 306 46.89 42.92 -0.01
N ALA A 307 47.47 42.83 1.20
CA ALA A 307 46.80 43.19 2.44
C ALA A 307 46.53 44.71 2.56
N GLU A 308 47.34 45.56 1.91
CA GLU A 308 47.18 47.02 1.95
C GLU A 308 46.02 47.54 1.07
N VAL A 309 45.61 46.80 0.04
CA VAL A 309 44.60 47.28 -0.94
C VAL A 309 43.17 46.83 -0.60
N LEU A 310 43.03 45.74 0.17
CA LEU A 310 41.75 45.14 0.54
C LEU A 310 40.80 46.06 1.34
N PRO A 311 41.26 46.85 2.32
CA PRO A 311 40.39 47.76 3.07
C PRO A 311 39.79 48.86 2.18
N ALA A 312 40.59 49.41 1.25
CA ALA A 312 40.14 50.46 0.34
C ALA A 312 39.08 49.96 -0.66
N MET A 313 39.25 48.74 -1.18
CA MET A 313 38.28 48.07 -2.04
C MET A 313 36.95 47.83 -1.32
N ALA A 314 36.98 47.35 -0.07
CA ALA A 314 35.78 47.08 0.71
C ALA A 314 34.98 48.37 1.01
N VAL A 315 35.66 49.47 1.30
CA VAL A 315 35.03 50.79 1.48
C VAL A 315 34.40 51.28 0.18
N GLY A 316 35.07 51.10 -0.97
CA GLY A 316 34.54 51.46 -2.29
C GLY A 316 33.23 50.74 -2.62
N VAL A 317 33.16 49.42 -2.35
CA VAL A 317 31.95 48.62 -2.58
C VAL A 317 30.81 49.07 -1.65
N ALA A 318 31.10 49.31 -0.36
CA ALA A 318 30.09 49.75 0.60
C ALA A 318 29.49 51.12 0.22
N LEU A 319 30.32 52.07 -0.22
CA LEU A 319 29.85 53.39 -0.68
C LEU A 319 28.98 53.29 -1.94
N ALA A 320 29.34 52.41 -2.89
CA ALA A 320 28.54 52.16 -4.08
C ALA A 320 27.16 51.55 -3.74
N SER A 321 27.11 50.63 -2.78
CA SER A 321 25.85 50.04 -2.30
C SER A 321 24.94 51.09 -1.63
N VAL A 322 25.49 51.98 -0.81
CA VAL A 322 24.73 53.07 -0.17
C VAL A 322 24.20 54.06 -1.20
N ALA A 323 24.98 54.40 -2.24
CA ALA A 323 24.55 55.25 -3.34
C ALA A 323 23.41 54.63 -4.16
N LEU A 324 23.45 53.33 -4.40
CA LEU A 324 22.37 52.59 -5.10
C LEU A 324 21.07 52.59 -4.29
N VAL A 325 21.16 52.31 -2.98
CA VAL A 325 19.99 52.29 -2.08
C VAL A 325 19.36 53.68 -1.96
N THR A 326 20.18 54.73 -1.83
CA THR A 326 19.67 56.12 -1.76
C THR A 326 19.02 56.58 -3.07
N ARG A 327 19.56 56.17 -4.23
CA ARG A 327 18.96 56.45 -5.55
C ARG A 327 17.62 55.72 -5.75
N TRP A 328 17.52 54.48 -5.28
CA TRP A 328 16.27 53.71 -5.31
C TRP A 328 15.19 54.36 -4.44
N ARG A 329 15.55 54.78 -3.21
CA ARG A 329 14.62 55.43 -2.27
C ARG A 329 14.02 56.73 -2.80
N ARG A 330 14.80 57.55 -3.53
CA ARG A 330 14.31 58.80 -4.16
C ARG A 330 13.30 58.55 -5.30
N ARG A 331 13.38 57.42 -6.01
CA ARG A 331 12.41 57.05 -7.07
C ARG A 331 11.06 56.59 -6.50
N CYS A 332 11.05 55.97 -5.33
CA CYS A 332 9.80 55.49 -4.71
C CYS A 332 8.99 56.61 -4.02
N THR A 333 9.62 57.73 -3.65
CA THR A 333 8.94 58.87 -3.01
C THR A 333 8.31 59.86 -4.00
N SER A 334 8.59 59.74 -5.30
CA SER A 334 8.02 60.63 -6.33
C SER A 334 6.76 60.09 -7.02
N SER A 335 6.27 58.89 -6.66
CA SER A 335 5.15 58.22 -7.34
C SER A 335 3.84 58.15 -6.55
N THR A 336 3.71 58.88 -5.44
CA THR A 336 2.54 58.82 -4.52
C THR A 336 1.73 60.11 -4.42
N SER A 337 1.76 60.97 -5.45
CA SER A 337 0.90 62.16 -5.52
C SER A 337 0.26 62.35 -6.89
N SER A 338 -0.67 61.46 -7.28
CA SER A 338 -1.71 61.79 -8.26
C SER A 338 -2.77 60.67 -8.32
N SER A 339 -4.04 61.10 -8.38
CA SER A 339 -5.27 60.36 -8.73
C SER A 339 -6.02 59.59 -7.65
N SER A 340 -6.70 60.35 -6.78
CA SER A 340 -8.07 60.03 -6.36
C SER A 340 -9.05 60.83 -7.24
N ALA A 341 -9.81 60.18 -8.12
CA ALA A 341 -11.13 60.64 -8.57
C ALA A 341 -11.74 59.74 -9.67
N ALA A 342 -12.98 59.32 -9.39
CA ALA A 342 -14.12 59.28 -10.31
C ALA A 342 -14.45 58.01 -11.15
N LYS A 343 -15.65 57.48 -10.81
CA LYS A 343 -16.79 57.08 -11.67
C LYS A 343 -16.67 55.76 -12.45
N SER A 344 -17.50 54.74 -12.23
CA SER A 344 -18.97 54.59 -12.36
C SER A 344 -19.48 54.56 -13.81
N SER A 345 -20.35 53.56 -14.05
CA SER A 345 -21.30 53.31 -15.15
C SER A 345 -20.85 52.46 -16.34
N ASP A 346 -21.42 51.26 -16.35
CA ASP A 346 -22.33 50.70 -17.36
C ASP A 346 -21.88 50.33 -18.78
N TYR A 347 -22.45 49.17 -19.15
CA TYR A 347 -23.03 48.70 -20.42
C TYR A 347 -22.38 47.52 -21.16
N ALA A 348 -23.29 46.55 -21.37
CA ALA A 348 -23.37 45.44 -22.33
C ALA A 348 -22.79 44.08 -21.89
#